data_AF-A0A8S9HD42-F1
#
_entry.id   AF-A0A8S9HD42-F1
#
_cell.length_a   1.000
_cell.length_b   1.000
_cell.length_c   1.000
_cell.angle_alpha   90.00
_cell.angle_beta   90.00
_cell.angle_gamma   90.00
#
_symmetry.space_group_name_H-M   'P 1'
#
loop_
_entity.id
_entity.type
_entity.pdbx_description
1 polymer ?
#
loop_
_entity_poly.entity_id
_entity_poly.type
_entity_poly.pdbx_seq_one_letter_code
_entity_poly.pdbx_strand_id
1 'polypeptide(L)'
;MDISRLDAWYSSKEGSLETPATYIVRGLCRRCCLPELVLRSMQVSVCLMESGNPPEDHDELIELVASDETGFLSLFSQLQLQEFMLFEREYRLSQLELQEDLSSS
;
A
#
# COMPACT_ATOMS: atom_id res chain seq x y z
N MET A 1 -31.10 -7.47 -1.88
CA MET A 1 -30.68 -7.01 -0.53
C MET A 1 -29.52 -6.10 -0.84
N ASP A 2 -29.82 -4.81 -1.00
CA ASP A 2 -28.97 -3.92 -1.79
C ASP A 2 -28.11 -3.09 -0.84
N ILE A 3 -26.79 -3.30 -0.89
CA ILE A 3 -25.82 -2.59 -0.06
C ILE A 3 -25.60 -1.22 -0.70
N SER A 4 -26.32 -0.21 -0.20
CA SER A 4 -26.35 1.14 -0.79
C SER A 4 -25.34 2.13 -0.18
N ARG A 5 -24.56 1.77 0.86
CA ARG A 5 -23.66 2.74 1.51
C ARG A 5 -22.31 2.16 1.87
N LEU A 6 -21.26 2.85 1.38
CA LEU A 6 -19.84 2.59 1.61
C LEU A 6 -19.39 2.90 3.06
N ASP A 7 -20.28 3.48 3.87
CA ASP A 7 -20.01 3.86 5.27
C ASP A 7 -19.97 2.64 6.21
N ALA A 8 -20.42 1.47 5.72
CA ALA A 8 -20.49 0.22 6.48
C ALA A 8 -21.31 0.37 7.78
N TRP A 9 -22.44 1.07 7.71
CA TRP A 9 -23.43 1.12 8.78
C TRP A 9 -24.65 0.24 8.47
N TYR A 10 -25.22 -0.38 9.50
CA TYR A 10 -26.54 -1.00 9.38
C TYR A 10 -27.61 0.10 9.32
N SER A 11 -28.59 -0.08 8.43
CA SER A 11 -29.76 0.79 8.30
C SER A 11 -31.04 0.05 8.66
N SER A 12 -31.93 0.72 9.40
CA SER A 12 -33.30 0.24 9.65
C SER A 12 -34.12 0.21 8.35
N LYS A 13 -35.32 -0.40 8.40
CA LYS A 13 -36.24 -0.43 7.25
C LYS A 13 -36.72 0.97 6.85
N GLU A 14 -36.68 1.91 7.79
CA GLU A 14 -37.04 3.31 7.68
C GLU A 14 -35.85 4.17 7.19
N GLY A 15 -34.66 3.57 7.03
CA GLY A 15 -33.47 4.23 6.49
C GLY A 15 -32.63 5.00 7.51
N SER A 16 -32.93 4.90 8.81
CA SER A 16 -32.09 5.45 9.87
C SER A 16 -30.84 4.60 10.09
N LEU A 17 -29.70 5.25 10.35
CA LEU A 17 -28.45 4.57 10.69
C LEU A 17 -28.50 4.08 12.13
N GLU A 18 -28.07 2.85 12.38
CA GLU A 18 -28.08 2.25 13.73
C GLU A 18 -26.67 2.08 14.29
N THR A 19 -25.98 1.02 13.85
CA THR A 19 -24.66 0.64 14.38
C THR A 19 -23.68 0.39 13.24
N PRO A 20 -22.37 0.61 13.47
CA PRO A 20 -21.36 0.29 12.48
C PRO A 20 -21.21 -1.22 12.32
N ALA A 21 -21.18 -1.69 11.08
CA ALA A 21 -20.80 -3.05 10.71
C ALA A 21 -19.28 -3.20 10.82
N THR A 22 -18.78 -3.29 12.06
CA THR A 22 -17.35 -3.27 12.40
C THR A 22 -16.50 -4.28 11.62
N TYR A 23 -17.04 -5.46 11.31
CA TYR A 23 -16.37 -6.46 10.46
C TYR A 23 -16.18 -5.98 9.01
N ILE A 24 -17.16 -5.27 8.45
CA ILE A 24 -17.10 -4.70 7.10
C ILE A 24 -16.13 -3.53 7.09
N VAL A 25 -16.19 -2.61 8.06
CA VAL A 25 -15.24 -1.50 8.21
C VAL A 25 -13.81 -2.04 8.28
N ARG A 26 -13.56 -3.06 9.12
CA ARG A 26 -12.24 -3.69 9.25
C ARG A 26 -11.78 -4.34 7.95
N GLY A 27 -12.68 -5.00 7.21
CA GLY A 27 -12.39 -5.57 5.90
C GLY A 27 -12.03 -4.50 4.86
N LEU A 28 -12.78 -3.40 4.82
CA LEU A 28 -12.55 -2.26 3.93
C LEU A 28 -11.24 -1.54 4.26
N CYS A 29 -10.99 -1.21 5.53
CA CYS A 29 -9.73 -0.59 5.93
C CYS A 29 -8.53 -1.47 5.55
N ARG A 30 -8.63 -2.80 5.73
CA ARG A 30 -7.53 -3.70 5.38
C ARG A 30 -7.34 -3.86 3.87
N ARG A 31 -8.40 -3.98 3.08
CA ARG A 31 -8.28 -4.20 1.62
C ARG A 31 -8.14 -2.93 0.81
N CYS A 32 -8.62 -1.79 1.31
CA CYS A 32 -8.60 -0.53 0.58
C CYS A 32 -7.51 0.42 1.08
N CYS A 33 -7.28 0.52 2.39
CA CYS A 33 -6.35 1.51 2.94
C CYS A 33 -4.92 1.00 3.06
N LEU A 34 -4.71 -0.25 3.51
CA LEU A 34 -3.36 -0.77 3.68
C LEU A 34 -2.59 -0.90 2.36
N PRO A 35 -3.15 -1.46 1.27
CA PRO A 35 -2.45 -1.51 -0.01
C PRO A 35 -2.12 -0.11 -0.54
N GLU A 36 -3.07 0.82 -0.44
CA GLU A 36 -2.85 2.20 -0.88
C GLU A 36 -1.76 2.90 -0.07
N LEU A 37 -1.74 2.72 1.26
CA LEU A 37 -0.71 3.29 2.11
C LEU A 37 0.67 2.77 1.73
N VAL A 38 0.81 1.45 1.53
CA VAL A 38 2.05 0.83 1.07
C VAL A 38 2.47 1.39 -0.29
N LEU A 39 1.57 1.51 -1.26
CA LEU A 39 1.88 2.05 -2.59
C LEU A 39 2.36 3.50 -2.52
N ARG A 40 1.75 4.34 -1.67
CA ARG A 40 2.20 5.72 -1.48
C ARG A 40 3.56 5.78 -0.77
N SER A 41 3.82 4.88 0.19
CA SER A 41 5.14 4.74 0.80
C SER A 41 6.22 4.32 -0.21
N MET A 42 5.90 3.41 -1.12
CA MET A 42 6.81 3.02 -2.21
C MET A 42 7.08 4.19 -3.16
N GLN A 43 6.06 4.93 -3.57
CA GLN A 43 6.23 6.15 -4.39
C GLN A 43 7.14 7.17 -3.73
N VAL A 44 6.94 7.43 -2.44
CA VAL A 44 7.80 8.34 -1.68
C VAL A 44 9.23 7.81 -1.63
N SER A 45 9.42 6.50 -1.48
CA SER A 45 10.75 5.87 -1.45
C SER A 45 11.49 6.05 -2.77
N VAL A 46 10.81 5.92 -3.91
CA VAL A 46 11.36 6.23 -5.24
C VAL A 46 11.80 7.70 -5.30
N CYS A 47 10.91 8.64 -4.99
CA CYS A 47 11.25 10.07 -5.02
C CYS A 47 12.42 10.44 -4.10
N LEU A 48 12.49 9.81 -2.93
CA LEU A 48 13.59 10.00 -1.98
C LEU A 48 14.92 9.48 -2.55
N MET A 49 14.92 8.29 -3.14
CA MET A 49 16.10 7.73 -3.80
C MET A 49 16.57 8.59 -4.97
N GLU A 50 15.65 9.02 -5.85
CA GLU A 50 15.95 9.94 -6.97
C GLU A 50 16.57 11.27 -6.50
N SER A 51 16.18 11.73 -5.31
CA SER A 51 16.75 12.95 -4.70
C SER A 51 18.11 12.75 -4.03
N GLY A 52 18.67 11.54 -4.07
CA GLY A 52 19.93 11.19 -3.38
C GLY A 52 19.79 11.02 -1.87
N ASN A 53 18.56 10.87 -1.35
CA ASN A 53 18.26 10.70 0.07
C ASN A 53 17.60 9.34 0.30
N PRO A 54 18.33 8.22 0.15
CA PRO A 54 17.74 6.89 0.23
C PRO A 54 17.06 6.68 1.61
N PRO A 55 15.81 6.19 1.64
CA PRO A 55 15.16 5.81 2.90
C PRO A 55 15.87 4.62 3.55
N GLU A 56 15.95 4.62 4.89
CA GLU A 56 16.64 3.58 5.67
C GLU A 56 15.90 2.22 5.63
N ASP A 57 14.56 2.25 5.62
CA ASP A 57 13.73 1.06 5.87
C ASP A 57 12.97 0.56 4.63
N HIS A 58 13.48 0.84 3.42
CA HIS A 58 12.81 0.43 2.17
C HIS A 58 12.62 -1.09 2.07
N ASP A 59 13.68 -1.85 2.37
CA ASP A 59 13.66 -3.30 2.32
C ASP A 59 12.69 -3.89 3.37
N GLU A 60 12.57 -3.26 4.55
CA GLU A 60 11.62 -3.67 5.58
C GLU A 60 10.17 -3.56 5.11
N LEU A 61 9.84 -2.54 4.31
CA LEU A 61 8.51 -2.41 3.70
C LEU A 61 8.22 -3.55 2.72
N ILE A 62 9.22 -3.98 1.93
CA ILE A 62 9.08 -5.12 1.02
C ILE A 62 8.85 -6.41 1.81
N GLU A 63 9.66 -6.65 2.85
CA GLU A 63 9.52 -7.81 3.73
C GLU A 63 8.16 -7.85 4.44
N LEU A 64 7.68 -6.70 4.92
CA LEU A 64 6.37 -6.57 5.55
C LEU A 64 5.23 -7.03 4.63
N VAL A 65 5.29 -6.67 3.35
CA VAL A 65 4.27 -7.02 2.34
C VAL A 65 4.40 -8.49 1.92
N ALA A 66 5.63 -8.97 1.74
CA ALA A 66 5.92 -10.32 1.25
C ALA A 66 5.81 -11.41 2.33
N SER A 67 5.85 -11.04 3.61
CA SER A 67 5.76 -11.99 4.72
C SER A 67 4.41 -12.72 4.77
N ASP A 68 4.46 -14.05 4.76
CA ASP A 68 3.28 -14.90 4.95
C ASP A 68 2.63 -14.70 6.33
N GLU A 69 3.41 -14.30 7.34
CA GLU A 69 2.91 -14.08 8.71
C GLU A 69 1.98 -12.87 8.81
N THR A 70 2.25 -11.82 8.03
CA THR A 70 1.41 -10.60 8.02
C THR A 70 0.16 -10.80 7.17
N GLY A 71 0.24 -11.68 6.17
CA GLY A 71 -0.82 -11.94 5.19
C GLY A 71 -1.13 -10.73 4.31
N PHE A 72 -0.25 -9.72 4.27
CA PHE A 72 -0.51 -8.46 3.58
C PHE A 72 -0.60 -8.63 2.07
N LEU A 73 0.22 -9.49 1.48
CA LEU A 73 0.18 -9.81 0.06
C LEU A 73 -1.24 -10.15 -0.44
N SER A 74 -2.04 -10.85 0.39
CA SER A 74 -3.42 -11.25 0.06
C SER A 74 -4.43 -10.09 0.04
N LEU A 75 -4.05 -8.92 0.54
CA LEU A 75 -4.89 -7.71 0.58
C LEU A 75 -4.85 -6.92 -0.73
N PHE A 76 -3.79 -7.09 -1.53
CA PHE A 76 -3.59 -6.36 -2.76
C PHE A 76 -4.37 -7.01 -3.91
N SER A 77 -4.93 -6.19 -4.78
CA SER A 77 -5.35 -6.65 -6.10
C SER A 77 -4.14 -6.95 -6.99
N GLN A 78 -4.35 -7.74 -8.05
CA GLN A 78 -3.29 -8.03 -9.03
C GLN A 78 -2.66 -6.75 -9.62
N LEU A 79 -3.48 -5.73 -9.88
CA LEU A 79 -3.03 -4.46 -10.46
C LEU A 79 -2.18 -3.67 -9.45
N GLN A 80 -2.57 -3.65 -8.17
CA GLN A 80 -1.78 -3.02 -7.11
C GLN A 80 -0.45 -3.76 -6.88
N LEU A 81 -0.41 -5.08 -6.98
CA LEU A 81 0.85 -5.83 -6.89
C LEU A 81 1.78 -5.52 -8.07
N GLN A 82 1.22 -5.35 -9.27
CA GLN A 82 2.01 -4.91 -10.44
C GLN A 82 2.58 -3.51 -10.22
N GLU A 83 1.76 -2.57 -9.74
CA GLU A 83 2.21 -1.22 -9.41
C GLU A 83 3.29 -1.22 -8.32
N PHE A 84 3.12 -2.01 -7.27
CA PHE A 84 4.12 -2.20 -6.22
C PHE A 84 5.46 -2.69 -6.77
N MET A 85 5.45 -3.70 -7.65
CA MET A 85 6.67 -4.21 -8.30
C MET A 85 7.31 -3.18 -9.24
N LEU A 86 6.52 -2.31 -9.87
CA LEU A 86 7.05 -1.23 -10.70
C LEU A 86 7.79 -0.20 -9.85
N PHE A 87 7.25 0.20 -8.69
CA PHE A 87 7.96 1.10 -7.79
C PHE A 87 9.25 0.49 -7.24
N GLU A 88 9.24 -0.79 -6.86
CA GLU A 88 10.48 -1.47 -6.43
C GLU A 88 11.54 -1.44 -7.54
N ARG A 89 11.14 -1.72 -8.77
CA ARG A 89 12.06 -1.67 -9.91
C ARG A 89 12.61 -0.26 -10.13
N GLU A 90 11.76 0.76 -10.10
CA GLU A 90 12.17 2.16 -10.27
C GLU A 90 13.16 2.57 -9.18
N TYR A 91 12.85 2.26 -7.92
CA TYR A 91 13.75 2.51 -6.79
C TYR A 91 15.14 1.89 -7.01
N ARG A 92 15.21 0.62 -7.42
CA ARG A 92 16.48 -0.07 -7.67
C ARG A 92 17.26 0.52 -8.84
N LEU A 93 16.59 0.97 -9.89
CA LEU A 93 17.25 1.65 -11.00
C LEU A 93 17.87 2.96 -10.53
N SER A 94 17.12 3.80 -9.83
CA SER A 94 17.65 5.06 -9.28
C SER A 94 18.79 4.83 -8.29
N GLN A 95 18.72 3.75 -7.50
CA GLN A 95 19.80 3.35 -6.60
C GLN A 95 21.08 3.01 -7.36
N LEU A 96 20.98 2.24 -8.45
CA LEU A 96 22.13 1.88 -9.28
C LEU A 96 22.74 3.11 -9.96
N GLU A 97 21.91 3.98 -10.53
CA GLU A 97 22.34 5.23 -11.16
C GLU A 97 23.11 6.13 -10.17
N LEU A 98 22.58 6.31 -8.96
CA LEU A 98 23.25 7.08 -7.91
C LEU A 98 24.60 6.46 -7.51
N GLN A 99 24.68 5.13 -7.41
CA GLN A 99 25.93 4.43 -7.10
C GLN A 99 26.98 4.59 -8.21
N GLU A 100 26.56 4.54 -9.47
CA GLU A 100 27.43 4.76 -10.63
C GLU A 100 27.99 6.19 -10.64
N ASP A 101 27.15 7.20 -10.40
CA ASP A 101 27.56 8.61 -10.32
C ASP A 101 28.58 8.86 -9.19
N LEU A 102 28.36 8.25 -8.03
CA LEU A 102 29.29 8.35 -6.88
C LEU A 102 30.62 7.63 -7.13
N SER A 103 30.61 6.54 -7.91
CA SER A 103 31.83 5.80 -8.26
C SER A 103 32.68 6.48 -9.35
N SER A 104 32.05 7.36 -10.13
CA SER A 104 32.65 8.10 -11.25
C SER A 104 33.18 9.48 -10.85
N SER A 105 32.93 9.90 -9.61
CA SER A 105 33.32 11.20 -9.02
C SER A 105 34.59 11.09 -8.18
#